data_AF-A0A937DSX5-F1
#
_entry.id   AF-A0A937DSX5-F1
#
_cell.length_a   1.000
_cell.length_b   1.000
_cell.length_c   1.000
_cell.angle_alpha   90.00
_cell.angle_beta   90.00
_cell.angle_gamma   90.00
#
_symmetry.space_group_name_H-M   'P 1'
#
loop_
_entity.id
_entity.type
_entity.pdbx_description
1 polymer ?
#
loop_
_entity_poly.entity_id
_entity_poly.type
_entity_poly.pdbx_seq_one_letter_code
_entity_poly.pdbx_strand_id
1 'polypeptide(L)' 'MLAERLRTAPVPRQRGPLAIVADHERGELARLFTSMTSDERPVKVFRSIHAARKWLLENSRVEL' A
#
# COMPACT_ATOMS: atom_id res chain seq x y z
N MET A 1 29.76 -15.86 6.16
CA MET A 1 29.87 -14.50 6.74
C MET A 1 28.49 -13.84 6.79
N LEU A 2 28.18 -13.10 7.85
CA LEU A 2 26.93 -12.33 7.99
C LEU A 2 26.76 -11.28 6.87
N ALA A 3 27.86 -10.66 6.45
CA ALA A 3 27.89 -9.67 5.36
C ALA A 3 27.39 -10.23 4.01
N GLU A 4 27.64 -11.50 3.71
CA GLU A 4 27.15 -12.14 2.48
C GLU A 4 25.63 -12.37 2.52
N ARG A 5 25.11 -12.71 3.70
CA ARG A 5 23.67 -12.92 3.91
C ARG A 5 22.87 -11.61 3.87
N LEU A 6 23.47 -10.50 4.30
CA LEU A 6 22.85 -9.17 4.19
C LEU A 6 22.82 -8.65 2.75
N ARG A 7 23.81 -8.99 1.92
CA ARG A 7 23.85 -8.62 0.49
C ARG A 7 22.90 -9.45 -0.38
N THR A 8 22.65 -10.70 0.02
CA THR A 8 21.75 -11.63 -0.67
C THR A 8 20.33 -11.63 -0.10
N ALA A 9 20.10 -10.93 1.02
CA ALA A 9 18.76 -10.70 1.53
C ALA A 9 17.96 -9.97 0.45
N PRO A 10 16.77 -10.48 0.06
CA PRO A 10 15.88 -9.75 -0.83
C PRO A 10 15.64 -8.39 -0.20
N VAL A 11 16.11 -7.31 -0.85
CA VAL A 11 15.66 -5.98 -0.50
C VAL A 11 14.14 -6.04 -0.61
N PRO A 12 13.38 -5.80 0.48
CA PRO A 12 11.93 -5.89 0.42
C PRO A 12 11.50 -4.93 -0.69
N ARG A 13 10.99 -5.49 -1.79
CA ARG A 13 10.48 -4.71 -2.91
C ARG A 13 9.55 -3.67 -2.30
N GLN A 14 9.84 -2.39 -2.57
CA GLN A 14 9.04 -1.28 -2.07
C GLN A 14 7.57 -1.59 -2.38
N ARG A 15 6.73 -1.72 -1.35
CA ARG A 15 5.37 -2.21 -1.54
C ARG A 15 4.61 -1.19 -2.39
N GLY A 16 3.96 -1.65 -3.46
CA GLY A 16 3.14 -0.81 -4.32
C GLY A 16 1.93 -0.20 -3.59
N PRO A 17 1.22 0.74 -4.23
CA PRO A 17 0.09 1.44 -3.61
C PRO A 17 -1.00 0.47 -3.11
N LEU A 18 -1.67 0.85 -2.02
CA LEU A 18 -2.76 0.08 -1.41
C LEU A 18 -4.05 0.90 -1.39
N ALA A 19 -5.12 0.35 -1.97
CA ALA A 19 -6.46 0.91 -1.85
C ALA A 19 -7.31 0.05 -0.92
N ILE A 20 -7.88 0.65 0.13
CA ILE A 20 -8.83 0.01 1.05
C ILE A 20 -10.24 0.47 0.67
N VAL A 21 -11.17 -0.45 0.47
CA VAL A 21 -12.59 -0.11 0.24
C VAL A 21 -13.39 -0.47 1.49
N ALA A 22 -14.02 0.51 2.12
CA ALA A 22 -14.77 0.33 3.36
C ALA A 22 -16.09 1.10 3.34
N ASP A 23 -17.10 0.54 4.01
CA ASP A 23 -18.37 1.23 4.30
C ASP A 23 -18.16 2.35 5.34
N HIS A 24 -19.07 3.32 5.40
CA HIS A 24 -18.96 4.47 6.29
C HIS A 24 -18.97 4.10 7.78
N GLU A 25 -19.70 3.03 8.14
CA GLU A 25 -19.74 2.47 9.50
C GLU A 25 -18.39 1.88 9.94
N ARG A 26 -17.47 1.65 8.99
CA ARG A 26 -16.14 1.08 9.22
C ARG A 26 -15.01 2.09 8.97
N GLY A 27 -15.33 3.38 8.90
CA GLY A 27 -14.39 4.44 8.57
C GLY A 27 -13.28 4.67 9.61
N GLU A 28 -13.51 4.31 10.88
CA GLU A 28 -12.48 4.43 11.93
C GLU A 28 -11.36 3.40 11.77
N LEU A 29 -11.71 2.13 11.55
CA LEU A 29 -10.74 1.06 11.33
C LEU A 29 -9.89 1.32 10.08
N ALA A 30 -10.52 1.83 9.02
CA ALA A 30 -9.81 2.17 7.79
C ALA A 30 -8.82 3.34 7.97
N ARG A 31 -9.17 4.32 8.82
CA ARG A 31 -8.27 5.42 9.19
C ARG A 31 -7.10 4.96 10.04
N LEU A 32 -7.36 4.11 11.04
CA LEU A 32 -6.32 3.48 11.87
C LEU A 32 -5.33 2.68 11.01
N PHE A 33 -5.85 1.88 10.06
CA PHE A 33 -4.99 1.13 9.14
C PHE A 33 -4.12 2.05 8.27
N THR A 34 -4.68 3.17 7.80
CA THR A 34 -3.93 4.14 6.98
C THR A 34 -2.80 4.76 7.79
N SER A 35 -3.03 5.17 9.05
CA SER A 35 -1.99 5.76 9.90
C SER A 35 -0.88 4.78 10.27
N MET A 36 -1.17 3.48 10.35
CA MET A 36 -0.15 2.47 10.65
C MET A 36 0.74 2.11 9.46
N THR A 37 0.30 2.38 8.22
CA THR A 37 0.93 1.85 7.00
C THR A 37 1.37 2.92 6.01
N SER A 38 1.16 4.21 6.33
CA SER A 38 1.49 5.36 5.46
C SER A 38 2.98 5.47 5.15
N ASP A 39 3.85 5.04 6.07
CA ASP A 39 5.29 5.22 5.96
C ASP A 39 5.96 4.13 5.08
N GLU A 40 5.25 3.03 4.83
CA GLU A 40 5.77 1.89 4.05
C GLU A 40 5.38 1.93 2.57
N ARG A 41 4.26 2.59 2.25
CA ARG A 41 3.69 2.68 0.90
C ARG A 41 2.57 3.73 0.82
N PRO A 42 2.22 4.20 -0.39
CA PRO A 42 1.00 4.99 -0.58
C PRO A 42 -0.24 4.18 -0.19
N VAL A 43 -1.05 4.69 0.73
CA VAL A 43 -2.32 4.07 1.16
C VAL A 43 -3.46 5.07 1.08
N LYS A 44 -4.62 4.65 0.55
CA LYS A 44 -5.83 5.48 0.49
C LYS A 44 -7.09 4.65 0.70
N VAL A 45 -8.07 5.23 1.41
CA VAL A 45 -9.38 4.62 1.67
C VAL A 45 -10.42 5.16 0.68
N PHE A 46 -11.25 4.28 0.15
CA PHE A 46 -12.31 4.58 -0.82
C PHE A 46 -13.65 4.01 -0.36
N ARG A 47 -14.72 4.60 -0.90
CA ARG A 47 -16.10 4.09 -0.77
C ARG A 47 -16.59 3.31 -1.99
N SER A 48 -15.78 3.24 -3.03
CA SER A 48 -16.13 2.60 -4.29
C SER A 48 -14.94 1.82 -4.85
N ILE A 49 -15.21 0.57 -5.22
CA ILE A 49 -14.22 -0.29 -5.87
C ILE A 49 -13.73 0.31 -7.19
N HIS A 50 -14.58 1.05 -7.90
CA HIS A 50 -14.23 1.69 -9.18
C HIS A 50 -13.22 2.83 -8.96
N ALA A 51 -13.45 3.66 -7.95
CA ALA A 51 -12.53 4.73 -7.60
C ALA A 51 -11.17 4.19 -7.11
N ALA A 52 -11.19 3.13 -6.30
CA ALA A 52 -9.98 2.44 -5.84
C ALA A 52 -9.16 1.91 -7.02
N ARG A 53 -9.80 1.23 -7.97
CA ARG A 53 -9.13 0.70 -9.17
C ARG A 53 -8.51 1.80 -10.02
N LYS A 54 -9.26 2.89 -10.28
CA LYS A 54 -8.75 4.03 -11.03
C LYS A 54 -7.49 4.62 -10.38
N TRP A 55 -7.54 4.83 -9.06
CA TRP A 55 -6.39 5.35 -8.32
C TRP A 55 -5.18 4.41 -8.36
N LEU A 56 -5.39 3.09 -8.22
CA LEU A 56 -4.30 2.12 -8.33
C LEU A 56 -3.64 2.17 -9.71
N LEU A 57 -4.41 2.29 -10.80
CA LEU A 57 -3.86 2.41 -12.14
C LEU A 57 -3.02 3.69 -12.31
N GLU A 58 -3.49 4.81 -11.76
CA GLU A 58 -2.78 6.10 -11.81
C GLU A 58 -1.51 6.12 -10.94
N ASN A 59 -1.44 5.32 -9.88
CA ASN A 59 -0.38 5.38 -8.87
C ASN A 59 0.54 4.15 -8.85
N SER A 60 0.23 3.12 -9.65
CA SER A 60 1.14 2.01 -9.86
C SER A 60 2.24 2.50 -10.81
N ARG A 61 3.44 2.77 -10.28
CA ARG A 61 4.64 2.88 -11.12
C ARG A 61 4.81 1.55 -11.86
N VAL A 62 4.44 1.54 -13.14
CA VAL A 62 4.84 0.49 -14.06
C VAL A 62 6.25 0.85 -14.51
N GLU A 63 7.26 0.45 -13.73
CA GLU A 63 8.60 0.30 -14.29
C GLU A 63 8.56 -0.99 -15.12
N LEU A 64 8.33 -0.84 -16.44
CA LEU A 64 8.61 -1.88 -17.43
C LEU A 64 10.12 -2.01 -17.61
#